data_AF-A0A9W9G531-F1
#
_entry.id   AF-A0A9W9G531-F1
#
_cell.length_a   1.000
_cell.length_b   1.000
_cell.length_c   1.000
_cell.angle_alpha   90.00
_cell.angle_beta   90.00
_cell.angle_gamma   90.00
#
_symmetry.space_group_name_H-M   'P 1'
#
loop_
_entity.id
_entity.type
_entity.pdbx_description
1 polymer ?
#
loop_
_entity_poly.entity_id
_entity_poly.type
_entity_poly.pdbx_seq_one_letter_code
_entity_poly.pdbx_strand_id
1 'polypeptide(L)'
;MHLLPIILTSLLTLHTITTTAFKTCTLPTKNTDPFETATPEEVGLSTAEINESPAYANTHRHASIQIFRNNCLIRKGLLDPVTDNLPFHIFSITKSVVSILAGIAVFDGKLNLSSPISEYLPDGPGWGDEAPQSNNRPRHLDRNSRERSGPGRASNRGNRRKQYPRIPRAETPP
;
A
#
# COMPACT_ATOMS: atom_id res chain seq x y z
N MET A 1 70.37 25.65 21.88
CA MET A 1 69.89 26.33 20.66
C MET A 1 68.98 25.35 19.93
N HIS A 2 67.71 25.73 19.87
CA HIS A 2 66.54 24.88 19.67
C HIS A 2 66.14 24.77 18.18
N LEU A 3 65.32 23.74 17.92
CA LEU A 3 64.24 23.62 16.92
C LEU A 3 64.56 23.03 15.53
N LEU A 4 64.14 21.76 15.37
CA LEU A 4 63.71 21.14 14.11
C LEU A 4 62.17 21.25 14.02
N PRO A 5 61.57 21.64 12.87
CA PRO A 5 60.12 21.66 12.70
C PRO A 5 59.60 20.31 12.21
N ILE A 6 58.75 19.66 13.02
CA ILE A 6 57.97 18.48 12.63
C ILE A 6 56.76 19.00 11.84
N ILE A 7 56.82 18.94 10.51
CA ILE A 7 55.68 19.25 9.64
C ILE A 7 54.76 18.02 9.63
N LEU A 8 53.67 18.11 10.39
CA LEU A 8 52.61 17.12 10.45
C LEU A 8 51.70 17.30 9.22
N THR A 9 51.96 16.59 8.12
CA THR A 9 51.06 16.57 6.96
C THR A 9 49.86 15.66 7.23
N SER A 10 48.73 16.25 7.61
CA SER A 10 47.45 15.55 7.71
C SER A 10 46.92 15.24 6.30
N LEU A 11 46.89 13.96 5.92
CA LEU A 11 46.21 13.51 4.69
C LEU A 11 44.70 13.42 4.97
N LEU A 12 43.94 14.40 4.47
CA LEU A 12 42.48 14.26 4.33
C LEU A 12 42.20 13.31 3.15
N THR A 13 41.74 12.09 3.43
CA THR A 13 41.20 11.18 2.42
C THR A 13 39.77 11.62 2.07
N LEU A 14 39.61 12.29 0.93
CA LEU A 14 38.30 12.55 0.33
C LEU A 14 37.63 11.20 -0.02
N HIS A 15 36.58 10.84 0.71
CA HIS A 15 35.71 9.74 0.34
C HIS A 15 34.76 10.23 -0.76
N THR A 16 34.93 9.72 -1.98
CA THR A 16 33.95 9.91 -3.05
C THR A 16 32.71 9.09 -2.71
N ILE A 17 31.60 9.76 -2.40
CA ILE A 17 30.30 9.10 -2.25
C ILE A 17 29.78 8.80 -3.66
N THR A 18 29.95 7.58 -4.13
CA THR A 18 29.34 7.12 -5.36
C THR A 18 27.86 6.81 -5.07
N THR A 19 26.96 7.70 -5.47
CA THR A 19 25.52 7.39 -5.45
C THR A 19 25.22 6.43 -6.60
N THR A 20 25.25 5.13 -6.32
CA THR A 20 24.80 4.11 -7.28
C THR A 20 23.29 4.29 -7.48
N ALA A 21 22.86 4.53 -8.71
CA ALA A 21 21.45 4.61 -9.04
C ALA A 21 20.79 3.23 -8.87
N PHE A 22 19.59 3.19 -8.31
CA PHE A 22 18.84 1.95 -8.16
C PHE A 22 18.34 1.42 -9.50
N LYS A 23 18.38 0.10 -9.67
CA LYS A 23 17.85 -0.61 -10.83
C LYS A 23 16.37 -0.32 -11.00
N THR A 24 15.94 -0.16 -12.25
CA THR A 24 14.54 -0.08 -12.66
C THR A 24 14.35 -1.07 -13.81
N CYS A 25 13.32 -1.91 -13.71
CA CYS A 25 13.03 -2.92 -14.71
C CYS A 25 12.01 -2.43 -15.74
N THR A 26 11.97 -3.10 -16.88
CA THR A 26 10.94 -2.84 -17.89
C THR A 26 9.63 -3.53 -17.48
N LEU A 27 8.50 -2.84 -17.64
CA LEU A 27 7.19 -3.46 -17.41
C LEU A 27 6.86 -4.42 -18.56
N PRO A 28 6.24 -5.58 -18.27
CA PRO A 28 5.82 -6.51 -19.32
C PRO A 28 4.78 -5.86 -20.23
N THR A 29 4.88 -6.15 -21.53
CA THR A 29 3.97 -5.59 -22.56
C THR A 29 2.78 -6.50 -22.83
N LYS A 30 2.89 -7.78 -22.48
CA LYS A 30 1.82 -8.78 -22.59
C LYS A 30 1.60 -9.45 -21.24
N ASN A 31 0.38 -9.92 -21.03
CA ASN A 31 -0.02 -10.60 -19.79
C ASN A 31 0.68 -11.96 -19.59
N THR A 32 1.39 -12.46 -20.61
CA THR A 32 2.15 -13.72 -20.56
C THR A 32 3.64 -13.50 -20.27
N ASP A 33 4.13 -12.26 -20.37
CA ASP A 33 5.55 -11.99 -20.23
C ASP A 33 5.90 -12.00 -18.72
N PRO A 34 6.96 -12.71 -18.30
CA PRO A 34 7.38 -12.68 -16.91
C PRO A 34 7.92 -11.30 -16.53
N PHE A 35 7.74 -10.92 -15.26
CA PHE A 35 8.40 -9.73 -14.72
C PHE A 35 9.91 -9.98 -14.60
N GLU A 36 10.70 -8.97 -14.99
CA GLU A 36 12.13 -8.96 -14.68
C GLU A 36 12.37 -8.92 -13.16
N THR A 37 13.47 -9.53 -12.73
CA THR A 37 13.82 -9.64 -11.31
C THR A 37 15.04 -8.78 -10.95
N ALA A 38 15.11 -8.40 -9.68
CA ALA A 38 16.24 -7.68 -9.10
C ALA A 38 16.51 -8.16 -7.68
N THR A 39 17.75 -8.04 -7.21
CA THR A 39 18.04 -8.26 -5.79
C THR A 39 17.50 -7.11 -4.95
N PRO A 40 17.25 -7.30 -3.65
CA PRO A 40 16.80 -6.22 -2.78
C PRO A 40 17.75 -5.01 -2.80
N GLU A 41 19.07 -5.25 -2.79
CA GLU A 41 20.08 -4.19 -2.76
C GLU A 41 20.07 -3.34 -4.04
N GLU A 42 19.89 -3.98 -5.21
CA GLU A 42 19.80 -3.28 -6.50
C GLU A 42 18.68 -2.23 -6.52
N VAL A 43 17.63 -2.41 -5.73
CA VAL A 43 16.48 -1.49 -5.63
C VAL A 43 16.41 -0.72 -4.31
N GLY A 44 17.45 -0.82 -3.48
CA GLY A 44 17.55 -0.08 -2.21
C GLY A 44 16.68 -0.63 -1.09
N LEU A 45 16.54 -1.95 -1.02
CA LEU A 45 15.84 -2.68 0.05
C LEU A 45 16.84 -3.50 0.88
N SER A 46 16.50 -3.71 2.16
CA SER A 46 17.27 -4.59 3.04
C SER A 46 17.03 -6.05 2.69
N THR A 47 18.11 -6.78 2.42
CA THR A 47 18.05 -8.20 2.07
C THR A 47 17.59 -9.07 3.23
N ALA A 48 17.96 -8.71 4.46
CA ALA A 48 17.50 -9.43 5.64
C ALA A 48 15.97 -9.37 5.76
N GLU A 49 15.39 -8.17 5.68
CA GLU A 49 13.94 -7.97 5.80
C GLU A 49 13.17 -8.66 4.66
N ILE A 50 13.66 -8.54 3.42
CA ILE A 50 13.00 -9.16 2.27
C ILE A 50 13.06 -10.70 2.35
N ASN A 51 14.16 -11.27 2.85
CA ASN A 51 14.30 -12.72 3.00
C ASN A 51 13.40 -13.30 4.08
N GLU A 52 13.05 -12.54 5.12
CA GLU A 52 12.13 -12.97 6.18
C GLU A 52 10.65 -12.93 5.75
N SER A 53 10.33 -12.07 4.78
CA SER A 53 8.95 -11.78 4.37
C SER A 53 8.13 -13.01 3.93
N PRO A 54 8.66 -14.02 3.18
CA PRO A 54 7.86 -15.18 2.79
C PRO A 54 7.49 -16.07 3.98
N ALA A 55 8.40 -16.22 4.95
CA ALA A 55 8.13 -17.00 6.15
C ALA A 55 7.07 -16.32 7.03
N TYR A 56 7.15 -15.00 7.16
CA TYR A 56 6.11 -14.21 7.83
C TYR A 56 4.75 -14.39 7.14
N ALA A 57 4.68 -14.23 5.82
CA ALA A 57 3.43 -14.35 5.08
C ALA A 57 2.80 -15.76 5.24
N ASN A 58 3.63 -16.81 5.15
CA ASN A 58 3.18 -18.19 5.29
C ASN A 58 2.65 -18.50 6.69
N THR A 59 3.35 -18.08 7.74
CA THR A 59 2.90 -18.27 9.14
C THR A 59 1.61 -17.48 9.48
N HIS A 60 1.30 -16.46 8.67
CA HIS A 60 0.09 -15.64 8.81
C HIS A 60 -1.03 -16.01 7.82
N ARG A 61 -0.92 -17.18 7.17
CA ARG A 61 -1.95 -17.74 6.26
C ARG A 61 -2.21 -16.87 5.02
N HIS A 62 -1.19 -16.19 4.52
CA HIS A 62 -1.23 -15.61 3.18
C HIS A 62 -0.92 -16.69 2.15
N ALA A 63 -1.85 -16.90 1.21
CA ALA A 63 -1.69 -17.91 0.15
C ALA A 63 -0.69 -17.51 -0.94
N SER A 64 -0.47 -16.20 -1.11
CA SER A 64 0.47 -15.64 -2.07
C SER A 64 0.97 -14.28 -1.57
N ILE A 65 2.22 -13.95 -1.89
CA ILE A 65 2.81 -12.62 -1.67
C ILE A 65 3.87 -12.35 -2.73
N GLN A 66 3.77 -11.23 -3.41
CA GLN A 66 4.80 -10.78 -4.33
C GLN A 66 5.19 -9.33 -3.99
N ILE A 67 6.49 -9.07 -3.99
CA ILE A 67 7.06 -7.77 -3.64
C ILE A 67 7.70 -7.17 -4.89
N PHE A 68 7.22 -6.00 -5.27
CA PHE A 68 7.69 -5.25 -6.42
C PHE A 68 8.28 -3.91 -5.99
N ARG A 69 9.38 -3.49 -6.63
CA ARG A 69 9.94 -2.14 -6.49
C ARG A 69 10.69 -1.76 -7.77
N ASN A 70 10.54 -0.50 -8.19
CA ASN A 70 11.12 0.01 -9.44
C ASN A 70 10.81 -0.91 -10.63
N ASN A 71 9.54 -1.35 -10.73
CA ASN A 71 9.03 -2.31 -11.73
C ASN A 71 9.67 -3.71 -11.70
N CYS A 72 10.59 -4.00 -10.79
CA CYS A 72 11.23 -5.30 -10.65
C CYS A 72 10.47 -6.18 -9.66
N LEU A 73 10.35 -7.47 -9.97
CA LEU A 73 9.92 -8.48 -9.01
C LEU A 73 11.10 -8.85 -8.10
N ILE A 74 10.98 -8.54 -6.82
CA ILE A 74 12.07 -8.71 -5.85
C ILE A 74 11.94 -10.04 -5.11
N ARG A 75 10.72 -10.40 -4.72
CA ARG A 75 10.47 -11.62 -3.94
C ARG A 75 9.08 -12.17 -4.18
N LYS A 76 9.01 -13.49 -4.13
CA LYS A 76 7.78 -14.29 -4.18
C LYS A 76 7.60 -15.07 -2.87
N GLY A 77 6.36 -15.44 -2.59
CA GLY A 77 5.97 -16.27 -1.46
C GLY A 77 6.38 -17.73 -1.63
N LEU A 78 6.41 -18.47 -0.53
CA LEU A 78 6.76 -19.90 -0.54
C LEU A 78 5.75 -20.75 -1.33
N LEU A 79 4.49 -20.31 -1.40
CA LEU A 79 3.41 -21.02 -2.06
C LEU A 79 3.14 -20.52 -3.48
N ASP A 80 3.74 -19.41 -3.91
CA ASP A 80 3.50 -18.81 -5.23
C ASP A 80 3.69 -19.78 -6.41
N PRO A 81 4.70 -20.69 -6.44
CA PRO A 81 4.86 -21.64 -7.56
C PRO A 81 3.63 -22.51 -7.81
N VAL A 82 2.80 -22.73 -6.78
CA VAL A 82 1.57 -23.50 -6.89
C VAL A 82 0.31 -22.64 -6.78
N THR A 83 0.40 -21.34 -6.48
CA THR A 83 -0.77 -20.44 -6.30
C THR A 83 -0.89 -19.34 -7.35
N ASP A 84 0.15 -19.02 -8.13
CA ASP A 84 0.18 -17.89 -9.06
C ASP A 84 -0.99 -17.83 -10.05
N ASN A 85 -1.43 -18.98 -10.55
CA ASN A 85 -2.47 -19.08 -11.58
C ASN A 85 -3.82 -19.57 -11.03
N LEU A 86 -3.98 -19.65 -9.70
CA LEU A 86 -5.26 -20.04 -9.12
C LEU A 86 -6.23 -18.85 -9.06
N PRO A 87 -7.49 -19.04 -9.49
CA PRO A 87 -8.52 -18.05 -9.30
C PRO A 87 -8.90 -17.96 -7.81
N PHE A 88 -8.96 -16.72 -7.29
CA PHE A 88 -9.37 -16.44 -5.91
C PHE A 88 -10.55 -15.47 -5.86
N HIS A 89 -11.42 -15.63 -4.85
CA HIS A 89 -12.39 -14.60 -4.50
C HIS A 89 -11.67 -13.46 -3.76
N ILE A 90 -11.43 -12.35 -4.46
CA ILE A 90 -10.74 -11.17 -3.93
C ILE A 90 -11.66 -10.18 -3.20
N PHE A 91 -12.97 -10.48 -3.13
CA PHE A 91 -13.99 -9.70 -2.42
C PHE A 91 -13.92 -8.19 -2.70
N SER A 92 -13.67 -7.38 -1.67
CA SER A 92 -13.69 -5.92 -1.79
C SER A 92 -12.51 -5.35 -2.57
N ILE A 93 -11.48 -6.14 -2.91
CA ILE A 93 -10.40 -5.69 -3.80
C ILE A 93 -10.95 -5.28 -5.18
N THR A 94 -12.07 -5.88 -5.61
CA THR A 94 -12.77 -5.49 -6.85
C THR A 94 -13.16 -4.00 -6.86
N LYS A 95 -13.33 -3.35 -5.70
CA LYS A 95 -13.63 -1.92 -5.63
C LYS A 95 -12.50 -1.06 -6.20
N SER A 96 -11.24 -1.49 -6.13
CA SER A 96 -10.12 -0.79 -6.74
C SER A 96 -10.23 -0.79 -8.27
N VAL A 97 -10.64 -1.92 -8.86
CA VAL A 97 -10.87 -2.02 -10.31
C VAL A 97 -12.03 -1.12 -10.72
N VAL A 98 -13.15 -1.16 -9.99
CA VAL A 98 -14.32 -0.29 -10.25
C VAL A 98 -13.96 1.19 -10.10
N SER A 99 -13.13 1.54 -9.11
CA SER A 99 -12.61 2.90 -8.92
C SER A 99 -11.80 3.39 -10.12
N ILE A 100 -10.92 2.56 -10.68
CA ILE A 100 -10.16 2.90 -11.89
C ILE A 100 -11.11 3.15 -13.07
N LEU A 101 -12.11 2.28 -13.26
CA LEU A 101 -13.12 2.46 -14.32
C LEU A 101 -13.92 3.75 -14.14
N ALA A 102 -14.30 4.08 -12.90
CA ALA A 102 -14.96 5.35 -12.59
C ALA A 102 -14.05 6.55 -12.90
N GLY A 103 -12.75 6.46 -12.55
CA GLY A 103 -11.77 7.49 -12.91
C GLY A 103 -11.62 7.70 -14.42
N ILE A 104 -11.63 6.61 -15.20
CA ILE A 104 -11.64 6.67 -16.67
C ILE A 104 -12.93 7.34 -17.18
N ALA A 105 -14.09 6.99 -16.62
CA ALA A 105 -15.36 7.63 -17.00
C ALA A 105 -15.38 9.13 -16.69
N VAL A 106 -14.77 9.55 -15.58
CA VAL A 106 -14.59 10.98 -15.27
C VAL A 106 -13.67 11.65 -16.28
N PHE A 107 -12.53 11.04 -16.58
CA PHE A 107 -11.60 11.55 -17.58
C PHE A 107 -12.24 11.71 -18.97
N ASP A 108 -13.06 10.73 -19.37
CA ASP A 108 -13.80 10.74 -20.63
C ASP A 108 -15.01 11.71 -20.63
N GLY A 109 -15.32 12.37 -19.51
CA GLY A 109 -16.48 13.25 -19.38
C GLY A 109 -17.83 12.53 -19.32
N LYS A 110 -17.84 11.21 -19.10
CA LYS A 110 -19.05 10.37 -18.97
C LYS A 110 -19.62 10.33 -17.55
N LEU A 111 -18.81 10.70 -16.56
CA LEU A 111 -19.19 10.79 -15.15
C LEU A 111 -18.67 12.11 -14.59
N ASN A 112 -19.47 12.81 -13.81
CA ASN A 112 -19.07 14.03 -13.11
C ASN A 112 -19.25 13.83 -11.59
N LEU A 113 -18.18 14.03 -10.83
CA LEU A 113 -18.17 13.84 -9.38
C LEU A 113 -19.02 14.88 -8.62
N SER A 114 -19.34 16.00 -9.26
CA SER A 114 -20.21 17.04 -8.69
C SER A 114 -21.68 16.89 -9.09
N SER A 115 -22.00 16.03 -10.06
CA SER A 115 -23.37 15.72 -10.41
C SER A 115 -24.08 14.96 -9.30
N PRO A 116 -25.39 15.17 -9.09
CA PRO A 116 -26.17 14.32 -8.21
C PRO A 116 -26.18 12.88 -8.76
N ILE A 117 -26.23 11.90 -7.86
CA ILE A 117 -26.20 10.49 -8.25
C ILE A 117 -27.44 10.08 -9.07
N SER A 118 -28.54 10.79 -8.91
CA SER A 118 -29.79 10.60 -9.68
C SER A 118 -29.62 10.84 -11.18
N GLU A 119 -28.57 11.53 -11.63
CA GLU A 119 -28.27 11.65 -13.06
C GLU A 119 -27.86 10.31 -13.69
N TYR A 120 -27.33 9.39 -12.89
CA TYR A 120 -26.77 8.12 -13.36
C TYR A 120 -27.59 6.89 -12.96
N LEU A 121 -28.53 7.04 -12.03
CA LEU A 121 -29.36 5.96 -11.50
C LEU A 121 -30.83 6.18 -11.83
N PRO A 122 -31.63 5.10 -11.94
CA PRO A 122 -33.07 5.22 -12.17
C PRO A 122 -33.78 5.99 -11.05
N ASP A 123 -34.87 6.67 -11.41
CA ASP A 123 -35.76 7.28 -10.43
C ASP A 123 -36.44 6.20 -9.57
N GLY A 124 -36.43 6.40 -8.25
CA GLY A 124 -37.20 5.56 -7.33
C GLY A 124 -36.64 5.51 -5.91
N PRO A 125 -37.44 5.01 -4.94
CA PRO A 125 -37.00 4.90 -3.56
C PRO A 125 -35.73 4.03 -3.44
N GLY A 126 -34.72 4.55 -2.75
CA GLY A 126 -33.48 3.80 -2.44
C GLY A 126 -32.37 3.91 -3.47
N TRP A 127 -32.54 4.68 -4.56
CA TRP A 127 -31.51 4.86 -5.59
C TRP A 127 -30.67 6.13 -5.42
N GLY A 128 -31.05 7.07 -4.55
CA GLY A 128 -30.23 8.24 -4.21
C GLY A 128 -31.07 9.41 -3.71
N ASP A 129 -30.45 10.30 -2.93
CA ASP A 129 -31.06 11.57 -2.52
C ASP A 129 -30.69 12.66 -3.53
N GLU A 130 -31.60 13.61 -3.78
CA GLU A 130 -31.49 14.62 -4.85
C GLU A 130 -30.35 15.65 -4.64
N ALA A 131 -29.70 15.69 -3.48
CA ALA A 131 -28.77 16.77 -3.13
C ALA A 131 -27.28 16.37 -3.30
N PRO A 132 -26.48 17.14 -4.07
CA PRO A 132 -25.03 17.10 -3.98
C PRO A 132 -24.62 17.54 -2.57
N GLN A 133 -24.08 16.63 -1.75
CA GLN A 133 -23.65 16.96 -0.38
C GLN A 133 -22.30 17.70 -0.38
N SER A 134 -22.24 18.87 -1.01
CA SER A 134 -21.30 19.89 -0.57
C SER A 134 -21.95 20.63 0.60
N ASN A 135 -21.42 20.48 1.82
CA ASN A 135 -21.61 21.39 2.98
C ASN A 135 -22.62 21.11 4.14
N ASN A 136 -22.96 19.88 4.52
CA ASN A 136 -23.69 19.68 5.80
C ASN A 136 -22.77 19.54 7.02
N ARG A 137 -22.38 20.68 7.62
CA ARG A 137 -22.24 20.76 9.09
C ARG A 137 -23.48 21.44 9.66
N PRO A 138 -24.26 20.69 10.44
CA PRO A 138 -24.66 21.20 11.74
C PRO A 138 -23.87 20.48 12.83
N ARG A 139 -23.09 21.28 13.55
CA ARG A 139 -22.69 20.99 14.93
C ARG A 139 -23.98 20.68 15.71
N HIS A 140 -23.94 19.63 16.52
CA HIS A 140 -25.00 19.13 17.42
C HIS A 140 -25.98 18.10 16.80
N LEU A 141 -25.63 16.82 16.93
CA LEU A 141 -26.56 15.76 17.33
C LEU A 141 -25.75 14.58 17.89
N ASP A 142 -25.74 14.60 19.22
CA ASP A 142 -25.63 13.56 20.23
C ASP A 142 -25.04 12.18 19.91
N ARG A 143 -24.13 11.79 20.82
CA ARG A 143 -23.64 10.42 21.00
C ARG A 143 -24.78 9.58 21.56
N ASN A 144 -24.95 8.38 20.99
CA ASN A 144 -25.37 7.20 21.74
C ASN A 144 -26.79 7.25 22.35
N SER A 145 -27.81 7.15 21.49
CA SER A 145 -29.17 6.75 21.88
C SER A 145 -29.69 5.65 20.95
N ARG A 146 -29.18 4.42 21.14
CA ARG A 146 -29.85 3.20 20.71
C ARG A 146 -29.66 2.11 21.76
N GLU A 147 -30.34 2.27 22.90
CA GLU A 147 -30.77 1.13 23.71
C GLU A 147 -32.31 1.03 23.68
N ARG A 148 -32.78 -0.22 23.48
CA ARG A 148 -34.16 -0.76 23.54
C ARG A 148 -35.07 -0.41 22.34
N SER A 149 -35.60 -1.36 21.57
CA SER A 149 -36.30 -2.59 21.99
C SER A 149 -36.37 -3.64 20.86
N GLY A 150 -36.18 -4.93 21.18
CA GLY A 150 -36.53 -6.08 20.31
C GLY A 150 -35.49 -7.22 20.31
N PRO A 151 -35.86 -8.49 20.64
CA PRO A 151 -34.92 -9.60 20.70
C PRO A 151 -34.78 -10.25 19.31
N GLY A 152 -33.68 -9.99 18.62
CA GLY A 152 -33.36 -10.62 17.34
C GLY A 152 -31.86 -10.74 17.18
N ARG A 153 -31.36 -11.98 17.13
CA ARG A 153 -29.94 -12.37 17.04
C ARG A 153 -29.16 -11.52 16.02
N ALA A 154 -28.25 -10.67 16.49
CA ALA A 154 -27.26 -10.00 15.66
C ALA A 154 -25.84 -10.48 16.03
N SER A 155 -25.21 -11.09 15.03
CA SER A 155 -23.82 -11.55 14.99
C SER A 155 -22.84 -10.48 15.48
N ASN A 156 -22.16 -10.75 16.58
CA ASN A 156 -21.08 -9.92 17.10
C ASN A 156 -19.78 -10.20 16.33
N ARG A 157 -19.66 -9.64 15.12
CA ARG A 157 -18.39 -9.51 14.39
C ARG A 157 -18.17 -8.06 14.01
N GLY A 158 -17.47 -7.33 14.87
CA GLY A 158 -16.93 -6.04 14.50
C GLY A 158 -16.55 -5.20 15.70
N ASN A 159 -15.27 -5.28 16.09
CA ASN A 159 -14.43 -4.16 16.54
C ASN A 159 -13.28 -4.68 17.43
N ARG A 160 -12.32 -5.40 16.84
CA ARG A 160 -10.96 -5.45 17.39
C ARG A 160 -10.09 -4.56 16.52
N ARG A 161 -9.94 -3.30 16.92
CA ARG A 161 -8.79 -2.50 16.49
C ARG A 161 -7.54 -3.24 16.98
N LYS A 162 -6.84 -3.93 16.09
CA LYS A 162 -5.48 -4.42 16.37
C LYS A 162 -4.61 -3.18 16.52
N GLN A 163 -4.31 -2.80 17.76
CA GLN A 163 -3.17 -1.94 18.07
C GLN A 163 -1.92 -2.72 17.68
N TYR A 164 -1.28 -2.33 16.58
CA TYR A 164 0.06 -2.81 16.28
C TYR A 164 1.05 -2.08 17.21
N PRO A 165 2.00 -2.78 17.85
CA PRO A 165 3.04 -2.13 18.62
C PRO A 165 3.89 -1.24 17.70
N ARG A 166 4.18 -0.01 18.13
CA ARG A 166 5.14 0.86 17.44
C ARG A 166 6.53 0.22 17.59
N ILE A 167 7.19 -0.03 16.47
CA ILE A 167 8.62 -0.39 16.46
C ILE A 167 9.40 0.86 16.93
N PRO A 168 10.28 0.75 17.94
CA PRO A 168 11.14 1.85 18.35
C PRO A 168 12.07 2.25 17.21
N ARG A 169 12.20 3.55 16.97
CA ARG A 169 13.16 4.11 16.02
C ARG A 169 14.55 3.91 16.59
N ALA A 170 15.45 3.23 15.86
CA ALA A 170 16.83 3.08 16.26
C ALA A 170 17.48 4.48 16.34
N GLU A 171 17.99 4.82 17.53
CA GLU A 171 18.82 5.99 17.75
C GLU A 171 20.19 5.74 17.11
N THR A 172 20.63 6.68 16.28
CA THR A 172 21.96 6.69 15.67
C THR A 172 23.04 6.98 16.74
N PRO A 173 24.10 6.16 16.85
CA PRO A 173 25.22 6.40 17.75
C PRO A 173 26.15 7.54 17.25
N PRO A 174 26.97 8.12 18.15
CA PRO A 174 27.58 9.45 18.00
C PRO A 174 28.66 9.58 16.92
#